data_AF-A0A067TUB9-F1
#
_entry.id   AF-A0A067TUB9-F1
#
_cell.length_a   1.000
_cell.length_b   1.000
_cell.length_c   1.000
_cell.angle_alpha   90.00
_cell.angle_beta   90.00
_cell.angle_gamma   90.00
#
_symmetry.space_group_name_H-M   'P 1'
#
loop_
_entity.id
_entity.type
_entity.pdbx_description
1 polymer ?
#
loop_
_entity_poly.entity_id
_entity_poly.type
_entity_poly.pdbx_seq_one_letter_code
_entity_poly.pdbx_strand_id
1 'polypeptide(L)'
;MTSIVAGPSRRERPTEEEALASFDSVPLFMKSLPDEDNLDPTVSALQSLIYEGTPDEVAQNFKEQGNEYFQGKRHREAIGFYSQGLDAKPTDLAIIEALLCNRAACNLELKNYGSVLRDCSKALSQNPKCSKAYYRSALALLALEKPEEALDCCTRCLLYDPNNASIRTVQERALKTKAEKDRKEREKQERIRKQEEAKFALKKALRERNLVIFNKPGGSVSPVAPHFDSEDPTGSTLILPVFFLYPQHATSDIISDFIEDTTFAAHIEAMFPPQVPPPEWDKKGEYVAGNLVVYAPTYRKRLLKVGKKMTLRDVCNAAKAKEGSPMDGLEIKDGCLSFVVMPKGEAETKWVEGVYLRWKGIHRKRVGRIGEWKWVDGTIGIWMLIRGYRALFLKMSTVNSKILRTANAPTTPPDETETSVAQALIDLENNVPELKNELRALQISAAREVDVRGGKKAIVIFVPVPQLKAFHKVQQRLTRELEKKFSDRHVVFIAQRRMLRKPTRNSRVKQKRPRSRTLTNVHEKILEDLVFPTEIVGKRTRVSVDGSKLLKVLLDSKDATSLEYKLDSFSSVYRRLTGKDVVFEFPVVAQE
;
A
#
# COMPACT_ATOMS: atom_id res chain seq x y z
N MET A 1 -51.32 53.07 -32.75
CA MET A 1 -51.77 51.72 -32.34
C MET A 1 -51.38 50.76 -33.44
N THR A 2 -50.38 49.91 -33.20
CA THR A 2 -50.01 48.82 -34.11
C THR A 2 -49.67 47.63 -33.23
N SER A 3 -50.60 46.67 -33.13
CA SER A 3 -50.46 45.45 -32.37
C SER A 3 -49.62 44.44 -33.15
N ILE A 4 -48.53 43.97 -32.56
CA ILE A 4 -47.74 42.86 -33.09
C ILE A 4 -48.40 41.55 -32.61
N VAL A 5 -48.86 40.74 -33.57
CA VAL A 5 -49.39 39.39 -33.33
C VAL A 5 -48.22 38.43 -33.12
N ALA A 6 -48.14 37.79 -31.94
CA ALA A 6 -47.16 36.76 -31.65
C ALA A 6 -47.60 35.42 -32.27
N GLY A 7 -46.71 34.80 -33.07
CA GLY A 7 -46.92 33.46 -33.62
C GLY A 7 -46.76 32.35 -32.56
N PRO A 8 -47.21 31.10 -32.86
CA PRO A 8 -47.24 30.03 -31.88
C PRO A 8 -45.82 29.59 -31.48
N SER A 9 -45.58 29.52 -30.18
CA SER A 9 -44.30 29.09 -29.60
C SER A 9 -43.95 27.66 -30.01
N ARG A 10 -42.74 27.46 -30.52
CA ARG A 10 -42.17 26.15 -30.89
C ARG A 10 -42.05 25.29 -29.62
N ARG A 11 -42.86 24.23 -29.50
CA ARG A 11 -42.75 23.26 -28.38
C ARG A 11 -41.35 22.65 -28.39
N GLU A 12 -40.65 22.73 -27.26
CA GLU A 12 -39.36 22.10 -27.05
C GLU A 12 -39.51 20.57 -27.20
N ARG A 13 -38.50 19.93 -27.81
CA ARG A 13 -38.51 18.46 -27.93
C ARG A 13 -38.27 17.86 -26.54
N PRO A 14 -39.07 16.86 -26.11
CA PRO A 14 -38.88 16.22 -24.81
C PRO A 14 -37.48 15.62 -24.72
N THR A 15 -36.89 15.72 -23.54
CA THR A 15 -35.58 15.13 -23.24
C THR A 15 -35.65 13.59 -23.34
N GLU A 16 -34.51 12.93 -23.57
CA GLU A 16 -34.48 11.46 -23.71
C GLU A 16 -35.07 10.75 -22.46
N GLU A 17 -34.90 11.34 -21.28
CA GLU A 17 -35.47 10.83 -20.02
C GLU A 17 -37.01 11.01 -19.95
N GLU A 18 -37.53 12.13 -20.44
CA GLU A 18 -38.99 12.37 -20.52
C GLU A 18 -39.66 11.48 -21.58
N ALA A 19 -38.98 11.27 -22.71
CA ALA A 19 -39.44 10.34 -23.74
C ALA A 19 -39.48 8.91 -23.19
N LEU A 20 -38.49 8.50 -22.40
CA LEU A 20 -38.47 7.19 -21.75
C LEU A 20 -39.53 7.04 -20.65
N ALA A 21 -39.78 8.10 -19.87
CA ALA A 21 -40.85 8.12 -18.87
C ALA A 21 -42.25 8.04 -19.53
N SER A 22 -42.41 8.56 -20.75
CA SER A 22 -43.68 8.46 -21.48
C SER A 22 -44.02 7.01 -21.88
N PHE A 23 -43.04 6.14 -22.08
CA PHE A 23 -43.28 4.72 -22.36
C PHE A 23 -43.83 3.98 -21.13
N ASP A 24 -43.41 4.36 -19.92
CA ASP A 24 -43.93 3.78 -18.67
C ASP A 24 -45.41 4.20 -18.42
N SER A 25 -45.98 5.10 -19.23
CA SER A 25 -47.42 5.43 -19.22
C SER A 25 -48.25 4.61 -20.21
N VAL A 26 -47.58 3.91 -21.15
CA VAL A 26 -48.25 3.06 -22.13
C VAL A 26 -48.42 1.67 -21.50
N PRO A 27 -49.66 1.12 -21.46
CA PRO A 27 -49.96 -0.16 -20.85
C PRO A 27 -49.03 -1.30 -21.26
N LEU A 28 -48.54 -1.27 -22.49
CA LEU A 28 -47.68 -2.28 -23.09
C LEU A 28 -46.23 -2.28 -22.53
N PHE A 29 -45.79 -1.20 -21.87
CA PHE A 29 -44.38 -1.01 -21.44
C PHE A 29 -44.22 -0.64 -19.96
N MET A 30 -45.29 -0.68 -19.17
CA MET A 30 -45.26 -0.37 -17.73
C MET A 30 -44.37 -1.35 -16.93
N LYS A 31 -43.51 -0.79 -16.06
CA LYS A 31 -42.61 -1.58 -15.18
C LYS A 31 -43.23 -1.98 -13.83
N SER A 32 -44.28 -1.27 -13.39
CA SER A 32 -44.96 -1.50 -12.11
C SER A 32 -46.40 -0.96 -12.19
N LEU A 33 -47.33 -1.70 -11.58
CA LEU A 33 -48.75 -1.35 -11.54
C LEU A 33 -48.97 -0.12 -10.64
N PRO A 34 -49.85 0.83 -11.01
CA PRO A 34 -50.49 1.73 -10.06
C PRO A 34 -51.35 0.94 -9.05
N ASP A 35 -51.46 1.44 -7.81
CA ASP A 35 -52.29 0.82 -6.77
C ASP A 35 -53.74 0.61 -7.27
N GLU A 36 -54.37 -0.50 -6.84
CA GLU A 36 -55.56 -1.14 -7.46
C GLU A 36 -56.80 -0.25 -7.67
N ASP A 37 -56.83 0.96 -7.11
CA ASP A 37 -58.00 1.83 -7.11
C ASP A 37 -58.19 2.64 -8.43
N ASN A 38 -57.31 2.51 -9.43
CA ASN A 38 -57.43 3.22 -10.73
C ASN A 38 -56.98 2.38 -11.95
N LEU A 39 -57.39 1.11 -12.03
CA LEU A 39 -57.20 0.30 -13.23
C LEU A 39 -58.34 0.55 -14.24
N ASP A 40 -57.99 1.13 -15.39
CA ASP A 40 -58.87 1.14 -16.56
C ASP A 40 -59.12 -0.33 -16.98
N PRO A 41 -60.38 -0.82 -17.01
CA PRO A 41 -60.70 -2.22 -17.32
C PRO A 41 -60.14 -2.70 -18.66
N THR A 42 -59.90 -1.76 -19.59
CA THR A 42 -59.33 -2.03 -20.91
C THR A 42 -57.85 -2.43 -20.85
N VAL A 43 -57.09 -1.89 -19.90
CA VAL A 43 -55.66 -2.20 -19.71
C VAL A 43 -55.50 -3.59 -19.10
N SER A 44 -56.34 -3.92 -18.13
CA SER A 44 -56.41 -5.27 -17.57
C SER A 44 -56.83 -6.30 -18.63
N ALA A 45 -57.83 -5.98 -19.46
CA ALA A 45 -58.28 -6.83 -20.56
C ALA A 45 -57.22 -7.05 -21.66
N LEU A 46 -56.46 -6.01 -22.01
CA LEU A 46 -55.35 -6.09 -22.96
C LEU A 46 -54.18 -6.94 -22.42
N GLN A 47 -53.95 -6.92 -21.11
CA GLN A 47 -52.90 -7.71 -20.48
C GLN A 47 -53.28 -9.19 -20.32
N SER A 48 -54.56 -9.51 -20.11
CA SER A 48 -55.05 -10.90 -20.17
C SER A 48 -54.89 -11.50 -21.58
N LEU A 49 -55.06 -10.71 -22.64
CA LEU A 49 -54.84 -11.17 -24.02
C LEU A 49 -53.39 -11.59 -24.33
N ILE A 50 -52.39 -11.08 -23.59
CA ILE A 50 -50.98 -11.45 -23.77
C ILE A 50 -50.69 -12.86 -23.22
N TYR A 51 -51.45 -13.29 -22.21
CA TYR A 51 -51.33 -14.60 -21.56
C TYR A 51 -52.42 -15.59 -21.98
N GLU A 52 -53.28 -15.21 -22.93
CA GLU A 52 -54.26 -16.11 -23.53
C GLU A 52 -53.60 -16.98 -24.60
N GLY A 53 -53.38 -18.24 -24.27
CA GLY A 53 -52.79 -19.24 -25.16
C GLY A 53 -52.23 -20.42 -24.38
N THR A 54 -51.75 -21.44 -25.10
CA THR A 54 -50.96 -22.50 -24.46
C THR A 54 -49.62 -21.94 -23.97
N PRO A 55 -49.01 -22.51 -22.89
CA PRO A 55 -47.71 -22.07 -22.38
C PRO A 55 -46.61 -21.99 -23.46
N ASP A 56 -46.66 -22.88 -24.45
CA ASP A 56 -45.73 -22.92 -25.58
C ASP A 56 -45.95 -21.76 -26.57
N GLU A 57 -47.20 -21.41 -26.90
CA GLU A 57 -47.54 -20.28 -27.76
C GLU A 57 -47.16 -18.94 -27.13
N VAL A 58 -47.41 -18.79 -25.83
CA VAL A 58 -47.02 -17.60 -25.05
C VAL A 58 -45.50 -17.45 -25.04
N ALA A 59 -44.77 -18.54 -24.77
CA ALA A 59 -43.31 -18.54 -24.81
C ALA A 59 -42.74 -18.23 -26.21
N GLN A 60 -43.41 -18.70 -27.26
CA GLN A 60 -43.04 -18.43 -28.65
C GLN A 60 -43.23 -16.95 -29.00
N ASN A 61 -44.34 -16.33 -28.59
CA ASN A 61 -44.60 -14.91 -28.80
C ASN A 61 -43.52 -14.05 -28.11
N PHE A 62 -43.21 -14.33 -26.83
CA PHE A 62 -42.13 -13.64 -26.13
C PHE A 62 -40.75 -13.86 -26.75
N LYS A 63 -40.50 -15.02 -27.35
CA LYS A 63 -39.26 -15.28 -28.10
C LYS A 63 -39.16 -14.36 -29.33
N GLU A 64 -40.25 -14.18 -30.07
CA GLU A 64 -40.30 -13.33 -31.26
C GLU A 64 -40.09 -11.86 -30.90
N GLN A 65 -40.83 -11.36 -29.89
CA GLN A 65 -40.60 -10.01 -29.35
C GLN A 65 -39.15 -9.82 -28.92
N GLY A 66 -38.60 -10.75 -28.13
CA GLY A 66 -37.19 -10.69 -27.72
C GLY A 66 -36.22 -10.62 -28.90
N ASN A 67 -36.51 -11.32 -30.01
CA ASN A 67 -35.69 -11.27 -31.22
C ASN A 67 -35.73 -9.90 -31.91
N GLU A 68 -36.88 -9.21 -31.93
CA GLU A 68 -36.98 -7.85 -32.46
C GLU A 68 -36.11 -6.87 -31.66
N TYR A 69 -36.20 -6.93 -30.32
CA TYR A 69 -35.33 -6.12 -29.44
C TYR A 69 -33.85 -6.48 -29.60
N PHE A 70 -33.53 -7.75 -29.83
CA PHE A 70 -32.17 -8.20 -30.09
C PHE A 70 -31.61 -7.61 -31.40
N GLN A 71 -32.41 -7.63 -32.48
CA GLN A 71 -32.05 -6.99 -33.75
C GLN A 71 -31.91 -5.48 -33.61
N GLY A 72 -32.75 -4.86 -32.77
CA GLY A 72 -32.67 -3.46 -32.36
C GLY A 72 -31.49 -3.11 -31.45
N LYS A 73 -30.58 -4.05 -31.14
CA LYS A 73 -29.43 -3.90 -30.22
C LYS A 73 -29.80 -3.50 -28.79
N ARG A 74 -31.07 -3.67 -28.41
CA ARG A 74 -31.60 -3.41 -27.06
C ARG A 74 -31.52 -4.69 -26.22
N HIS A 75 -30.30 -5.09 -25.90
CA HIS A 75 -30.02 -6.40 -25.29
C HIS A 75 -30.56 -6.54 -23.86
N ARG A 76 -30.72 -5.45 -23.11
CA ARG A 76 -31.22 -5.50 -21.73
C ARG A 76 -32.71 -5.79 -21.69
N GLU A 77 -33.47 -5.16 -22.58
CA GLU A 77 -34.90 -5.36 -22.74
C GLU A 77 -35.20 -6.73 -23.34
N ALA A 78 -34.42 -7.16 -24.35
CA ALA A 78 -34.53 -8.51 -24.92
C ALA A 78 -34.39 -9.62 -23.85
N ILE A 79 -33.50 -9.45 -22.86
CA ILE A 79 -33.37 -10.40 -21.74
C ILE A 79 -34.67 -10.50 -20.92
N GLY A 80 -35.38 -9.39 -20.75
CA GLY A 80 -36.67 -9.34 -20.05
C GLY A 80 -37.69 -10.25 -20.74
N PHE A 81 -37.90 -10.05 -22.04
CA PHE A 81 -38.83 -10.86 -22.84
C PHE A 81 -38.43 -12.34 -22.88
N TYR A 82 -37.15 -12.66 -23.07
CA TYR A 82 -36.72 -14.08 -23.02
C TYR A 82 -36.89 -14.71 -21.63
N SER A 83 -36.83 -13.92 -20.56
CA SER A 83 -37.07 -14.43 -19.20
C SER A 83 -38.57 -14.66 -18.96
N GLN A 84 -39.43 -13.74 -19.40
CA GLN A 84 -40.88 -13.92 -19.37
C GLN A 84 -41.33 -15.16 -20.16
N GLY A 85 -40.72 -15.41 -21.33
CA GLY A 85 -40.98 -16.64 -22.10
C GLY A 85 -40.55 -17.92 -21.36
N LEU A 86 -39.52 -17.86 -20.53
CA LEU A 86 -39.12 -19.00 -19.67
C LEU A 86 -40.04 -19.13 -18.44
N ASP A 87 -40.52 -18.01 -17.89
CA ASP A 87 -41.42 -17.96 -16.75
C ASP A 87 -42.83 -18.48 -17.08
N ALA A 88 -43.22 -18.43 -18.37
CA ALA A 88 -44.41 -19.10 -18.90
C ALA A 88 -44.35 -20.63 -18.80
N LYS A 89 -43.19 -21.21 -18.47
CA LYS A 89 -42.94 -22.66 -18.34
C LYS A 89 -43.41 -23.47 -19.56
N PRO A 90 -42.87 -23.19 -20.76
CA PRO A 90 -43.17 -23.98 -21.95
C PRO A 90 -42.81 -25.45 -21.71
N THR A 91 -43.56 -26.34 -22.34
CA THR A 91 -43.34 -27.78 -22.36
C THR A 91 -42.40 -28.20 -23.50
N ASP A 92 -42.34 -27.44 -24.60
CA ASP A 92 -41.45 -27.74 -25.71
C ASP A 92 -39.98 -27.41 -25.39
N LEU A 93 -39.16 -28.46 -25.36
CA LEU A 93 -37.71 -28.39 -25.11
C LEU A 93 -36.98 -27.51 -26.13
N ALA A 94 -37.45 -27.48 -27.39
CA ALA A 94 -36.84 -26.67 -28.44
C ALA A 94 -37.03 -25.17 -28.18
N ILE A 95 -38.21 -24.77 -27.66
CA ILE A 95 -38.51 -23.39 -27.28
C ILE A 95 -37.65 -22.98 -26.07
N ILE A 96 -37.57 -23.85 -25.05
CA ILE A 96 -36.70 -23.62 -23.87
C ILE A 96 -35.25 -23.43 -24.29
N GLU A 97 -34.71 -24.33 -25.14
CA GLU A 97 -33.35 -24.24 -25.65
C GLU A 97 -33.10 -22.91 -26.38
N ALA A 98 -34.01 -22.53 -27.29
CA ALA A 98 -33.89 -21.30 -28.07
C ALA A 98 -33.91 -20.04 -27.19
N LEU A 99 -34.83 -19.97 -26.22
CA LEU A 99 -34.94 -18.87 -25.26
C LEU A 99 -33.66 -18.74 -24.42
N LEU A 100 -33.15 -19.84 -23.86
CA LEU A 100 -31.90 -19.84 -23.09
C LEU A 100 -30.70 -19.44 -23.95
N CYS A 101 -30.63 -19.93 -25.18
CA CYS A 101 -29.60 -19.56 -26.13
C CYS A 101 -29.61 -18.06 -26.47
N ASN A 102 -30.79 -17.50 -26.73
CA ASN A 102 -30.91 -16.09 -27.10
C ASN A 102 -30.68 -15.16 -25.91
N ARG A 103 -31.11 -15.55 -24.70
CA ARG A 103 -30.76 -14.85 -23.47
C ARG A 103 -29.26 -14.88 -23.19
N ALA A 104 -28.60 -16.02 -23.42
CA ALA A 104 -27.15 -16.14 -23.33
C ALA A 104 -26.44 -15.24 -24.35
N ALA A 105 -26.97 -15.07 -25.57
CA ALA A 105 -26.44 -14.16 -26.57
C ALA A 105 -26.49 -12.70 -26.10
N CYS A 106 -27.62 -12.27 -25.55
CA CYS A 106 -27.77 -10.92 -24.99
C CYS A 106 -26.79 -10.68 -23.83
N ASN A 107 -26.67 -11.66 -22.93
CA ASN A 107 -25.73 -11.58 -21.81
C ASN A 107 -24.27 -11.55 -22.27
N LEU A 108 -23.94 -12.16 -23.41
CA LEU A 108 -22.60 -12.11 -23.98
C LEU A 108 -22.26 -10.70 -24.49
N GLU A 109 -23.19 -10.05 -25.19
CA GLU A 109 -23.04 -8.64 -25.64
C GLU A 109 -22.93 -7.68 -24.45
N LEU A 110 -23.70 -7.93 -23.38
CA LEU A 110 -23.62 -7.17 -22.13
C LEU A 110 -22.40 -7.52 -21.26
N LYS A 111 -21.57 -8.48 -21.66
CA LYS A 111 -20.38 -8.96 -20.94
C LYS A 111 -20.69 -9.57 -19.56
N ASN A 112 -21.89 -10.09 -19.37
CA ASN A 112 -22.33 -10.81 -18.17
C ASN A 112 -21.96 -12.30 -18.27
N TYR A 113 -20.66 -12.60 -18.33
CA TYR A 113 -20.15 -13.95 -18.65
C TYR A 113 -20.63 -15.05 -17.71
N GLY A 114 -20.81 -14.76 -16.41
CA GLY A 114 -21.36 -15.73 -15.46
C GLY A 114 -22.80 -16.16 -15.77
N SER A 115 -23.63 -15.22 -16.23
CA SER A 115 -25.01 -15.51 -16.65
C SER A 115 -25.03 -16.29 -17.97
N VAL A 116 -24.13 -15.97 -18.91
CA VAL A 116 -23.96 -16.74 -20.16
C VAL A 116 -23.70 -18.22 -19.86
N LEU A 117 -22.76 -18.51 -18.96
CA LEU A 117 -22.41 -19.90 -18.62
C LEU A 117 -23.57 -20.64 -17.96
N ARG A 118 -24.35 -19.95 -17.11
CA ARG A 118 -25.55 -20.53 -16.47
C ARG A 118 -26.63 -20.85 -17.50
N ASP A 119 -26.90 -19.93 -18.41
CA ASP A 119 -27.91 -20.10 -19.45
C ASP A 119 -27.49 -21.18 -20.46
N CYS A 120 -26.24 -21.19 -20.90
CA CYS A 120 -25.71 -22.23 -21.76
C CYS A 120 -25.69 -23.61 -21.08
N SER A 121 -25.37 -23.69 -19.78
CA SER A 121 -25.42 -24.96 -19.05
C SER A 121 -26.84 -25.52 -18.98
N LYS A 122 -27.85 -24.66 -18.77
CA LYS A 122 -29.26 -25.05 -18.82
C LYS A 122 -29.70 -25.43 -20.24
N ALA A 123 -29.22 -24.72 -21.27
CA ALA A 123 -29.52 -25.07 -22.65
C ALA A 123 -28.94 -26.45 -23.01
N LEU A 124 -27.71 -26.74 -22.56
CA LEU A 124 -27.04 -28.02 -22.78
C LEU A 124 -27.67 -29.17 -21.98
N SER A 125 -28.34 -28.91 -20.85
CA SER A 125 -29.11 -29.95 -20.16
C SER A 125 -30.39 -30.32 -20.90
N GLN A 126 -30.97 -29.40 -21.68
CA GLN A 126 -32.12 -29.69 -22.55
C GLN A 126 -31.68 -30.34 -23.86
N ASN A 127 -30.69 -29.74 -24.53
CA ASN A 127 -30.11 -30.25 -25.76
C ASN A 127 -28.58 -30.31 -25.67
N PRO A 128 -28.01 -31.49 -25.36
CA PRO A 128 -26.56 -31.68 -25.26
C PRO A 128 -25.79 -31.45 -26.57
N LYS A 129 -26.48 -31.42 -27.73
CA LYS A 129 -25.91 -31.26 -29.07
C LYS A 129 -26.01 -29.82 -29.59
N CYS A 130 -26.34 -28.84 -28.75
CA CYS A 130 -26.48 -27.45 -29.16
C CYS A 130 -25.12 -26.76 -29.44
N SER A 131 -24.73 -26.63 -30.72
CA SER A 131 -23.49 -25.94 -31.12
C SER A 131 -23.46 -24.46 -30.69
N LYS A 132 -24.61 -23.77 -30.65
CA LYS A 132 -24.70 -22.35 -30.27
C LYS A 132 -24.39 -22.13 -28.79
N ALA A 133 -24.82 -23.04 -27.92
CA ALA A 133 -24.53 -22.99 -26.48
C ALA A 133 -23.03 -23.21 -26.22
N TYR A 134 -22.40 -24.21 -26.86
CA TYR A 134 -20.96 -24.41 -26.75
C TYR A 134 -20.15 -23.22 -27.27
N TYR A 135 -20.54 -22.63 -28.40
CA TYR A 135 -19.87 -21.45 -28.96
C TYR A 135 -19.87 -20.27 -27.99
N ARG A 136 -21.04 -19.93 -27.44
CA ARG A 136 -21.19 -18.81 -26.50
C ARG A 136 -20.48 -19.08 -25.17
N SER A 137 -20.51 -20.32 -24.67
CA SER A 137 -19.73 -20.73 -23.49
C SER A 137 -18.24 -20.56 -23.72
N ALA A 138 -17.71 -21.03 -24.85
CA ALA A 138 -16.29 -20.92 -25.17
C ALA A 138 -15.84 -19.44 -25.27
N LEU A 139 -16.65 -18.57 -25.88
CA LEU A 139 -16.38 -17.13 -25.92
C LEU A 139 -16.38 -16.49 -24.52
N ALA A 140 -17.36 -16.83 -23.68
CA ALA A 140 -17.42 -16.34 -22.31
C ALA A 140 -16.21 -16.80 -21.48
N LEU A 141 -15.79 -18.06 -21.63
CA LEU A 141 -14.61 -18.61 -20.94
C LEU A 141 -13.30 -17.97 -21.40
N LEU A 142 -13.17 -17.64 -22.69
CA LEU A 142 -12.04 -16.86 -23.18
C LEU A 142 -12.01 -15.45 -22.60
N ALA A 143 -13.16 -14.80 -22.46
CA ALA A 143 -13.24 -13.49 -21.81
C ALA A 143 -12.92 -13.54 -20.31
N LEU A 144 -13.13 -14.68 -19.66
CA LEU A 144 -12.77 -14.95 -18.26
C LEU A 144 -11.32 -15.43 -18.08
N GLU A 145 -10.48 -15.42 -19.13
CA GLU A 145 -9.09 -15.89 -19.11
C GLU A 145 -8.93 -17.37 -18.70
N LYS A 146 -9.93 -18.18 -19.06
CA LYS A 146 -9.99 -19.62 -18.82
C LYS A 146 -9.92 -20.44 -20.12
N PRO A 147 -8.76 -20.47 -20.80
CA PRO A 147 -8.63 -21.10 -22.11
C PRO A 147 -8.78 -22.63 -22.09
N GLU A 148 -8.47 -23.29 -20.97
CA GLU A 148 -8.58 -24.76 -20.86
C GLU A 148 -10.03 -25.23 -20.89
N GLU A 149 -10.88 -24.61 -20.07
CA GLU A 149 -12.33 -24.86 -20.04
C GLU A 149 -12.95 -24.49 -21.41
N ALA A 150 -12.46 -23.43 -22.07
CA ALA A 150 -12.92 -23.04 -23.40
C ALA A 150 -12.57 -24.09 -24.49
N LEU A 151 -11.37 -24.68 -24.42
CA LEU A 151 -10.93 -25.74 -25.33
C LEU A 151 -11.75 -27.02 -25.15
N ASP A 152 -12.08 -27.38 -23.91
CA ASP A 152 -12.97 -28.52 -23.63
C ASP A 152 -14.36 -28.29 -24.24
N CYS A 153 -14.93 -27.09 -24.10
CA CYS A 153 -16.19 -26.72 -24.76
C CYS A 153 -16.12 -26.82 -26.29
N CYS A 154 -15.03 -26.32 -26.90
CA CYS A 154 -14.82 -26.42 -28.35
C CYS A 154 -14.68 -27.88 -28.80
N THR A 155 -13.93 -28.68 -28.05
CA THR A 155 -13.71 -30.11 -28.35
C THR A 155 -15.02 -30.87 -28.31
N ARG A 156 -15.83 -30.67 -27.26
CA ARG A 156 -17.17 -31.29 -27.16
C ARG A 156 -18.09 -30.88 -28.31
N CYS A 157 -18.06 -29.62 -28.72
CA CYS A 157 -18.85 -29.17 -29.87
C CYS A 157 -18.41 -29.84 -31.18
N LEU A 158 -17.09 -29.95 -31.42
CA LEU A 158 -16.54 -30.54 -32.64
C LEU A 158 -16.74 -32.06 -32.73
N LEU A 159 -17.02 -32.74 -31.62
CA LEU A 159 -17.43 -34.15 -31.63
C LEU A 159 -18.78 -34.36 -32.34
N TYR A 160 -19.69 -33.39 -32.27
CA TYR A 160 -21.02 -33.48 -32.86
C TYR A 160 -21.17 -32.69 -34.16
N ASP A 161 -20.49 -31.55 -34.28
CA ASP A 161 -20.50 -30.68 -35.45
C ASP A 161 -19.06 -30.41 -35.91
N PRO A 162 -18.42 -31.36 -36.62
CA PRO A 162 -17.01 -31.26 -37.01
C PRO A 162 -16.75 -30.11 -37.98
N ASN A 163 -17.75 -29.69 -38.76
CA ASN A 163 -17.63 -28.69 -39.83
C ASN A 163 -17.91 -27.25 -39.37
N ASN A 164 -18.10 -27.02 -38.07
CA ASN A 164 -18.37 -25.70 -37.53
C ASN A 164 -17.14 -24.76 -37.60
N ALA A 165 -17.09 -23.91 -38.62
CA ALA A 165 -16.01 -22.94 -38.80
C ALA A 165 -15.88 -21.98 -37.59
N SER A 166 -17.01 -21.52 -37.04
CA SER A 166 -17.03 -20.59 -35.90
C SER A 166 -16.33 -21.16 -34.68
N ILE A 167 -16.59 -22.43 -34.33
CA ILE A 167 -15.94 -23.10 -33.19
C ILE A 167 -14.45 -23.30 -33.43
N ARG A 168 -14.03 -23.67 -34.66
CA ARG A 168 -12.60 -23.81 -34.98
C ARG A 168 -11.83 -22.50 -34.76
N THR A 169 -12.42 -21.35 -35.13
CA THR A 169 -11.79 -20.04 -34.85
C THR A 169 -11.66 -19.74 -33.36
N VAL A 170 -12.66 -20.11 -32.54
CA VAL A 170 -12.61 -19.95 -31.09
C VAL A 170 -11.58 -20.89 -30.48
N GLN A 171 -11.49 -22.13 -30.98
CA GLN A 171 -10.50 -23.12 -30.56
C GLN A 171 -9.08 -22.63 -30.85
N GLU A 172 -8.80 -22.10 -32.04
CA GLU A 172 -7.50 -21.53 -32.40
C GLU A 172 -7.13 -20.36 -31.48
N ARG A 173 -8.08 -19.46 -31.21
CA ARG A 173 -7.89 -18.36 -30.26
C ARG A 173 -7.60 -18.88 -28.85
N ALA A 174 -8.31 -19.91 -28.40
CA ALA A 174 -8.11 -20.53 -27.10
C ALA A 174 -6.74 -21.19 -26.96
N LEU A 175 -6.26 -21.89 -28.01
CA LEU A 175 -4.91 -22.47 -28.06
C LEU A 175 -3.84 -21.39 -27.96
N LYS A 176 -3.98 -20.28 -28.72
CA LYS A 176 -3.06 -19.14 -28.65
C LYS A 176 -3.01 -18.52 -27.26
N THR A 177 -4.17 -18.27 -26.64
CA THR A 177 -4.25 -17.73 -25.28
C THR A 177 -3.66 -18.68 -24.24
N LYS A 178 -3.88 -20.00 -24.38
CA LYS A 178 -3.27 -21.01 -23.50
C LYS A 178 -1.75 -21.00 -23.62
N ALA A 179 -1.21 -21.05 -24.84
CA ALA A 179 0.23 -21.05 -25.08
C ALA A 179 0.91 -19.80 -24.48
N GLU A 180 0.29 -18.63 -24.58
CA GLU A 180 0.81 -17.40 -23.97
C GLU A 180 0.78 -17.46 -22.44
N LYS A 181 -0.30 -17.99 -21.84
CA LYS A 181 -0.45 -18.16 -20.39
C LYS A 181 0.60 -19.12 -19.85
N ASP A 182 0.78 -20.27 -20.49
CA ASP A 182 1.75 -21.30 -20.11
C ASP A 182 3.18 -20.79 -20.23
N ARG A 183 3.50 -20.01 -21.28
CA ARG A 183 4.80 -19.34 -21.44
C ARG A 183 5.10 -18.41 -20.26
N LYS A 184 4.15 -17.53 -19.90
CA LYS A 184 4.31 -16.58 -18.79
C LYS A 184 4.50 -17.29 -17.45
N GLU A 185 3.78 -18.38 -17.22
CA GLU A 185 3.91 -19.15 -15.98
C GLU A 185 5.27 -19.87 -15.91
N ARG A 186 5.75 -20.46 -17.02
CA ARG A 186 7.11 -21.05 -17.10
C ARG A 186 8.20 -20.01 -16.82
N GLU A 187 8.14 -18.84 -17.45
CA GLU A 187 9.10 -17.75 -17.21
C GLU A 187 9.10 -17.29 -15.74
N LYS A 188 7.92 -17.23 -15.11
CA LYS A 188 7.78 -16.87 -13.70
C LYS A 188 8.37 -17.95 -12.79
N GLN A 189 8.10 -19.22 -13.05
CA GLN A 189 8.66 -20.35 -12.30
C GLN A 189 10.18 -20.41 -12.42
N GLU A 190 10.73 -20.20 -13.61
CA GLU A 190 12.18 -20.15 -13.81
C GLU A 190 12.83 -18.99 -13.04
N ARG A 191 12.19 -17.80 -13.01
CA ARG A 191 12.67 -16.67 -12.20
C ARG A 191 12.66 -16.97 -10.71
N ILE A 192 11.60 -17.61 -10.21
CA ILE A 192 11.50 -18.02 -8.81
C ILE A 192 12.60 -19.02 -8.48
N ARG A 193 12.78 -20.05 -9.33
CA ARG A 193 13.83 -21.06 -9.17
C ARG A 193 15.23 -20.41 -9.12
N LYS A 194 15.56 -19.54 -10.08
CA LYS A 194 16.84 -18.80 -10.11
C LYS A 194 17.05 -17.94 -8.86
N GLN A 195 16.00 -17.29 -8.36
CA GLN A 195 16.07 -16.49 -7.12
C GLN A 195 16.28 -17.36 -5.88
N GLU A 196 15.66 -18.52 -5.80
CA GLU A 196 15.83 -19.47 -4.71
C GLU A 196 17.24 -20.10 -4.72
N GLU A 197 17.72 -20.50 -5.90
CA GLU A 197 19.09 -20.96 -6.12
C GLU A 197 20.11 -19.90 -5.70
N ALA A 198 19.92 -18.64 -6.11
CA ALA A 198 20.80 -17.52 -5.73
C ALA A 198 20.77 -17.25 -4.21
N LYS A 199 19.59 -17.26 -3.59
CA LYS A 199 19.44 -17.11 -2.13
C LYS A 199 20.10 -18.26 -1.36
N PHE A 200 19.94 -19.49 -1.85
CA PHE A 200 20.55 -20.66 -1.26
C PHE A 200 22.08 -20.62 -1.38
N ALA A 201 22.60 -20.28 -2.56
CA ALA A 201 24.03 -20.09 -2.81
C ALA A 201 24.62 -19.01 -1.90
N LEU A 202 23.95 -17.85 -1.78
CA LEU A 202 24.38 -16.77 -0.89
C LEU A 202 24.40 -17.22 0.57
N LYS A 203 23.35 -17.89 1.04
CA LYS A 203 23.27 -18.40 2.42
C LYS A 203 24.36 -19.44 2.71
N LYS A 204 24.69 -20.30 1.73
CA LYS A 204 25.79 -21.27 1.81
C LYS A 204 27.13 -20.53 1.92
N ALA A 205 27.38 -19.56 1.06
CA ALA A 205 28.62 -18.78 1.05
C ALA A 205 28.84 -18.00 2.36
N LEU A 206 27.80 -17.36 2.89
CA LEU A 206 27.86 -16.66 4.19
C LEU A 206 28.19 -17.62 5.35
N ARG A 207 27.66 -18.85 5.31
CA ARG A 207 27.93 -19.88 6.33
C ARG A 207 29.37 -20.38 6.27
N GLU A 208 29.89 -20.65 5.08
CA GLU A 208 31.29 -21.07 4.88
C GLU A 208 32.29 -20.03 5.41
N ARG A 209 31.92 -18.75 5.33
CA ARG A 209 32.71 -17.60 5.83
C ARG A 209 32.47 -17.29 7.31
N ASN A 210 31.70 -18.11 8.03
CA ASN A 210 31.38 -17.96 9.45
C ASN A 210 30.79 -16.58 9.80
N LEU A 211 29.98 -16.02 8.90
CA LEU A 211 29.33 -14.74 9.11
C LEU A 211 28.04 -14.96 9.90
N VAL A 212 27.93 -14.31 11.06
CA VAL A 212 26.77 -14.40 11.93
C VAL A 212 25.84 -13.23 11.64
N ILE A 213 24.67 -13.50 11.06
CA ILE A 213 23.67 -12.48 10.75
C ILE A 213 22.88 -12.15 12.03
N PHE A 214 23.02 -10.91 12.50
CA PHE A 214 22.24 -10.39 13.61
C PHE A 214 21.28 -9.32 13.12
N ASN A 215 20.02 -9.70 12.92
CA ASN A 215 18.95 -8.77 12.57
C ASN A 215 18.23 -8.33 13.84
N LYS A 216 18.45 -7.07 14.23
CA LYS A 216 17.70 -6.49 15.34
C LYS A 216 16.29 -6.10 14.87
N PRO A 217 15.22 -6.44 15.61
CA PRO A 217 13.90 -5.91 15.30
C PRO A 217 13.91 -4.38 15.44
N GLY A 218 13.68 -3.67 14.33
CA GLY A 218 13.68 -2.20 14.26
C GLY A 218 15.02 -1.52 13.95
N GLY A 219 16.03 -2.26 13.47
CA GLY A 219 17.27 -1.68 12.95
C GLY A 219 17.10 -1.01 11.57
N SER A 220 17.97 -0.05 11.25
CA SER A 220 18.05 0.56 9.92
C SER A 220 18.75 -0.42 8.98
N VAL A 221 17.98 -1.12 8.13
CA VAL A 221 18.54 -2.06 7.15
C VAL A 221 19.36 -1.30 6.12
N SER A 222 20.61 -1.70 5.89
CA SER A 222 21.40 -1.20 4.77
C SER A 222 20.63 -1.33 3.45
N PRO A 223 20.62 -0.30 2.57
CA PRO A 223 19.92 -0.36 1.30
C PRO A 223 20.48 -1.43 0.35
N VAL A 224 21.74 -1.83 0.55
CA VAL A 224 22.45 -2.81 -0.27
C VAL A 224 22.71 -4.08 0.55
N ALA A 225 22.35 -5.23 -0.01
CA ALA A 225 22.54 -6.54 0.60
C ALA A 225 23.79 -7.24 0.03
N PRO A 226 24.38 -8.19 0.80
CA PRO A 226 25.45 -9.03 0.28
C PRO A 226 25.04 -9.74 -1.03
N HIS A 227 25.92 -9.70 -2.02
CA HIS A 227 25.72 -10.36 -3.31
C HIS A 227 27.05 -10.90 -3.86
N PHE A 228 26.97 -11.76 -4.87
CA PHE A 228 28.16 -12.22 -5.58
C PHE A 228 28.56 -11.20 -6.63
N ASP A 229 29.87 -11.07 -6.86
CA ASP A 229 30.38 -10.30 -7.97
C ASP A 229 29.93 -10.93 -9.30
N SER A 230 29.32 -10.12 -10.18
CA SER A 230 28.88 -10.56 -11.50
C SER A 230 30.03 -10.66 -12.52
N GLU A 231 31.16 -9.99 -12.25
CA GLU A 231 32.32 -9.97 -13.13
C GLU A 231 33.31 -11.10 -12.83
N ASP A 232 33.18 -11.76 -11.67
CA ASP A 232 34.02 -12.90 -11.27
C ASP A 232 33.62 -14.18 -12.02
N PRO A 233 34.49 -14.75 -12.88
CA PRO A 233 34.21 -15.98 -13.62
C PRO A 233 34.06 -17.20 -12.73
N THR A 234 34.58 -17.16 -11.49
CA THR A 234 34.43 -18.25 -10.52
C THR A 234 33.10 -18.17 -9.77
N GLY A 235 32.42 -17.01 -9.80
CA GLY A 235 31.18 -16.76 -9.08
C GLY A 235 31.28 -16.95 -7.56
N SER A 236 32.50 -16.87 -7.01
CA SER A 236 32.79 -17.21 -5.62
C SER A 236 33.02 -15.98 -4.75
N THR A 237 33.39 -14.86 -5.35
CA THR A 237 33.70 -13.60 -4.68
C THR A 237 32.42 -12.93 -4.17
N LEU A 238 32.35 -12.70 -2.85
CA LEU A 238 31.29 -11.93 -2.23
C LEU A 238 31.64 -10.44 -2.15
N ILE A 239 30.64 -9.63 -2.46
CA ILE A 239 30.60 -8.20 -2.18
C ILE A 239 29.71 -7.99 -0.96
N LEU A 240 30.28 -7.39 0.07
CA LEU A 240 29.65 -7.19 1.37
C LEU A 240 29.63 -5.70 1.71
N PRO A 241 28.54 -5.14 2.26
CA PRO A 241 28.59 -3.78 2.76
C PRO A 241 29.34 -3.73 4.09
N VAL A 242 30.26 -2.77 4.21
CA VAL A 242 31.16 -2.60 5.35
C VAL A 242 31.00 -1.21 5.96
N PHE A 243 30.82 -1.18 7.27
CA PHE A 243 30.71 -0.01 8.12
C PHE A 243 32.06 0.23 8.82
N PHE A 244 32.72 1.36 8.56
CA PHE A 244 33.93 1.79 9.23
C PHE A 244 33.62 2.83 10.29
N LEU A 245 33.99 2.56 11.54
CA LEU A 245 33.82 3.47 12.67
C LEU A 245 35.13 4.17 12.99
N TYR A 246 35.07 5.48 13.25
CA TYR A 246 36.19 6.31 13.69
C TYR A 246 35.91 6.86 15.09
N PRO A 247 36.23 6.11 16.17
CA PRO A 247 35.79 6.45 17.53
C PRO A 247 36.32 7.79 18.04
N GLN A 248 37.54 8.17 17.63
CA GLN A 248 38.19 9.42 18.05
C GLN A 248 37.39 10.67 17.63
N HIS A 249 36.69 10.59 16.49
CA HIS A 249 35.90 11.70 15.92
C HIS A 249 34.39 11.44 15.97
N ALA A 250 33.95 10.32 16.54
CA ALA A 250 32.54 9.90 16.59
C ALA A 250 31.83 9.93 15.23
N THR A 251 32.56 9.61 14.16
CA THR A 251 32.06 9.57 12.78
C THR A 251 32.22 8.17 12.17
N SER A 252 31.60 7.93 11.01
CA SER A 252 31.61 6.62 10.35
C SER A 252 31.34 6.72 8.85
N ASP A 253 31.94 5.81 8.09
CA ASP A 253 31.67 5.63 6.66
C ASP A 253 31.04 4.27 6.37
N ILE A 254 30.24 4.20 5.30
CA ILE A 254 29.65 2.95 4.80
C ILE A 254 30.10 2.74 3.36
N ILE A 255 30.81 1.64 3.13
CA ILE A 255 31.15 1.17 1.80
C ILE A 255 30.14 0.10 1.42
N SER A 256 29.33 0.37 0.40
CA SER A 256 28.27 -0.56 -0.02
C SER A 256 28.84 -1.78 -0.74
N ASP A 257 29.87 -1.57 -1.55
CA ASP A 257 30.50 -2.61 -2.38
C ASP A 257 31.93 -2.90 -1.92
N PHE A 258 32.07 -3.64 -0.81
CA PHE A 258 33.37 -4.09 -0.33
C PHE A 258 33.68 -5.49 -0.87
N ILE A 259 34.61 -5.57 -1.80
CA ILE A 259 35.06 -6.82 -2.42
C ILE A 259 35.92 -7.62 -1.42
N GLU A 260 35.56 -8.88 -1.17
CA GLU A 260 36.17 -9.65 -0.07
C GLU A 260 37.63 -10.06 -0.29
N ASP A 261 38.07 -10.17 -1.55
CA ASP A 261 39.42 -10.61 -1.94
C ASP A 261 40.43 -9.45 -2.07
N THR A 262 39.95 -8.20 -2.02
CA THR A 262 40.83 -7.03 -2.00
C THR A 262 41.40 -6.80 -0.60
N THR A 263 42.68 -6.43 -0.52
CA THR A 263 43.35 -6.19 0.78
C THR A 263 42.81 -4.97 1.49
N PHE A 264 42.82 -4.98 2.83
CA PHE A 264 42.43 -3.81 3.62
C PHE A 264 43.31 -2.58 3.35
N ALA A 265 44.60 -2.75 3.02
CA ALA A 265 45.46 -1.64 2.62
C ALA A 265 44.91 -0.91 1.39
N ALA A 266 44.56 -1.63 0.34
CA ALA A 266 44.02 -1.05 -0.88
C ALA A 266 42.68 -0.32 -0.65
N HIS A 267 41.79 -0.92 0.16
CA HIS A 267 40.53 -0.28 0.56
C HIS A 267 40.76 1.01 1.36
N ILE A 268 41.68 0.99 2.33
CA ILE A 268 41.99 2.16 3.17
C ILE A 268 42.70 3.25 2.37
N GLU A 269 43.58 2.91 1.41
CA GLU A 269 44.19 3.86 0.49
C GLU A 269 43.17 4.51 -0.46
N ALA A 270 42.14 3.76 -0.88
CA ALA A 270 41.03 4.32 -1.66
C ALA A 270 40.15 5.26 -0.81
N MET A 271 39.94 4.96 0.48
CA MET A 271 39.19 5.82 1.41
C MET A 271 39.96 7.08 1.80
N PHE A 272 41.29 6.97 1.99
CA PHE A 272 42.18 8.05 2.39
C PHE A 272 43.35 8.18 1.41
N PRO A 273 43.12 8.72 0.19
CA PRO A 273 44.17 8.82 -0.81
C PRO A 273 45.25 9.82 -0.36
N PRO A 274 46.55 9.48 -0.48
CA PRO A 274 47.63 10.37 -0.01
C PRO A 274 47.74 11.67 -0.80
N GLN A 275 47.13 11.75 -1.98
CA GLN A 275 47.15 12.92 -2.86
C GLN A 275 46.02 13.92 -2.59
N VAL A 276 45.06 13.57 -1.73
CA VAL A 276 43.87 14.38 -1.44
C VAL A 276 44.03 14.98 -0.03
N PRO A 277 43.60 16.23 0.20
CA PRO A 277 43.62 16.81 1.55
C PRO A 277 42.81 15.96 2.54
N PRO A 278 43.20 15.92 3.84
CA PRO A 278 42.45 15.18 4.86
C PRO A 278 40.98 15.59 4.92
N PRO A 279 40.06 14.67 5.27
CA PRO A 279 38.65 14.98 5.44
C PRO A 279 38.41 16.11 6.45
N GLU A 280 37.35 16.91 6.26
CA GLU A 280 37.05 18.10 7.10
C GLU A 280 36.99 17.83 8.61
N TRP A 281 36.64 16.59 8.98
CA TRP A 281 36.56 16.16 10.37
C TRP A 281 37.92 15.77 10.99
N ASP A 282 38.94 15.50 10.17
CA ASP A 282 40.32 15.20 10.58
C ASP A 282 41.20 16.46 10.55
N LYS A 283 40.93 17.38 11.47
CA LYS A 283 41.68 18.65 11.59
C LYS A 283 43.18 18.48 11.86
N LYS A 284 43.60 17.31 12.36
CA LYS A 284 45.00 17.02 12.70
C LYS A 284 45.75 16.29 11.59
N GLY A 285 45.04 15.78 10.57
CA GLY A 285 45.64 14.99 9.50
C GLY A 285 46.23 13.66 9.99
N GLU A 286 45.65 13.06 11.03
CA GLU A 286 46.15 11.82 11.63
C GLU A 286 45.69 10.57 10.84
N TYR A 287 44.62 10.68 10.05
CA TYR A 287 44.00 9.59 9.29
C TYR A 287 44.63 9.39 7.91
N VAL A 288 45.90 8.99 7.91
CA VAL A 288 46.66 8.65 6.70
C VAL A 288 46.77 7.14 6.57
N ALA A 289 46.52 6.56 5.38
CA ALA A 289 46.49 5.11 5.15
C ALA A 289 47.70 4.34 5.73
N GLY A 290 48.90 4.93 5.69
CA GLY A 290 50.12 4.36 6.27
C GLY A 290 50.13 4.27 7.82
N ASN A 291 49.38 5.13 8.51
CA ASN A 291 49.33 5.23 9.97
C ASN A 291 48.07 4.61 10.59
N LEU A 292 47.13 4.11 9.78
CA LEU A 292 45.88 3.56 10.27
C LEU A 292 46.00 2.08 10.67
N VAL A 293 45.28 1.74 11.74
CA VAL A 293 45.09 0.38 12.24
C VAL A 293 43.60 0.05 12.21
N VAL A 294 43.27 -1.14 11.69
CA VAL A 294 41.91 -1.63 11.57
C VAL A 294 41.67 -2.75 12.58
N TYR A 295 40.53 -2.71 13.27
CA TYR A 295 40.09 -3.72 14.21
C TYR A 295 38.72 -4.29 13.82
N ALA A 296 38.61 -5.61 13.89
CA ALA A 296 37.39 -6.35 13.62
C ALA A 296 36.84 -6.97 14.94
N PRO A 297 35.70 -6.49 15.46
CA PRO A 297 35.01 -7.14 16.56
C PRO A 297 34.28 -8.41 16.08
N THR A 298 34.45 -9.52 16.80
CA THR A 298 33.70 -10.76 16.57
C THR A 298 32.39 -10.80 17.37
N TYR A 299 31.49 -11.71 16.99
CA TYR A 299 30.23 -11.96 17.68
C TYR A 299 30.44 -12.25 19.18
N ARG A 300 31.51 -12.98 19.54
CA ARG A 300 31.84 -13.28 20.94
C ARG A 300 32.66 -12.22 21.66
N LYS A 301 32.70 -10.99 21.14
CA LYS A 301 33.45 -9.88 21.73
C LYS A 301 34.95 -10.21 21.84
N ARG A 302 35.53 -10.77 20.77
CA ARG A 302 36.98 -10.79 20.55
C ARG A 302 37.33 -9.65 19.61
N LEU A 303 38.47 -8.99 19.84
CA LEU A 303 38.94 -7.89 19.02
C LEU A 303 40.13 -8.38 18.21
N LEU A 304 39.95 -8.49 16.89
CA LEU A 304 41.01 -8.92 15.97
C LEU A 304 41.68 -7.68 15.39
N LYS A 305 43.01 -7.59 15.51
CA LYS A 305 43.79 -6.59 14.80
C LYS A 305 43.99 -7.07 13.36
N VAL A 306 43.45 -6.32 12.40
CA VAL A 306 43.50 -6.67 10.98
C VAL A 306 44.83 -6.19 10.40
N GLY A 307 45.60 -7.12 9.82
CA GLY A 307 46.85 -6.79 9.14
C GLY A 307 46.59 -6.08 7.81
N LYS A 308 47.45 -5.13 7.44
CA LYS A 308 47.31 -4.33 6.20
C LYS A 308 47.17 -5.19 4.93
N LYS A 309 47.90 -6.31 4.86
CA LYS A 309 47.90 -7.25 3.73
C LYS A 309 46.77 -8.29 3.78
N MET A 310 45.99 -8.33 4.86
CA MET A 310 44.88 -9.28 4.97
C MET A 310 43.72 -8.85 4.07
N THR A 311 43.01 -9.83 3.53
CA THR A 311 41.72 -9.66 2.85
C THR A 311 40.57 -9.85 3.84
N LEU A 312 39.34 -9.50 3.45
CA LEU A 312 38.18 -9.81 4.29
C LEU A 312 37.99 -11.32 4.47
N ARG A 313 38.29 -12.10 3.42
CA ARG A 313 38.28 -13.56 3.50
C ARG A 313 39.26 -14.10 4.55
N ASP A 314 40.46 -13.54 4.64
CA ASP A 314 41.44 -13.89 5.68
C ASP A 314 40.94 -13.53 7.09
N VAL A 315 40.30 -12.37 7.23
CA VAL A 315 39.73 -11.93 8.53
C VAL A 315 38.58 -12.84 8.95
N CYS A 316 37.69 -13.22 8.02
CA CYS A 316 36.63 -14.21 8.25
C CYS A 316 37.21 -15.56 8.72
N ASN A 317 38.30 -16.01 8.12
CA ASN A 317 39.00 -17.23 8.53
C ASN A 317 39.65 -17.09 9.92
N ALA A 318 40.27 -15.96 10.22
CA ALA A 318 40.87 -15.68 11.53
C ALA A 318 39.83 -15.50 12.65
N ALA A 319 38.61 -15.07 12.30
CA ALA A 319 37.50 -14.89 13.23
C ALA A 319 36.82 -16.20 13.66
N LYS A 320 37.17 -17.33 13.04
CA LYS A 320 36.68 -18.66 13.45
C LYS A 320 36.98 -18.94 14.92
N ALA A 321 36.11 -19.71 15.56
CA ALA A 321 36.32 -20.20 16.91
C ALA A 321 37.54 -21.14 16.94
N LYS A 322 38.25 -21.17 18.08
CA LYS A 322 39.27 -22.20 18.33
C LYS A 322 38.60 -23.57 18.48
N GLU A 323 39.31 -24.62 18.11
CA GLU A 323 38.83 -26.00 18.19
C GLU A 323 38.31 -26.33 19.61
N GLY A 324 37.08 -26.83 19.71
CA GLY A 324 36.38 -27.09 20.98
C GLY A 324 35.62 -25.89 21.60
N SER A 325 35.74 -24.69 21.05
CA SER A 325 34.94 -23.52 21.50
C SER A 325 33.66 -23.37 20.68
N PRO A 326 32.56 -22.83 21.26
CA PRO A 326 31.33 -22.68 20.50
C PRO A 326 31.45 -21.53 19.46
N MET A 327 30.63 -21.59 18.41
CA MET A 327 30.79 -20.82 17.16
C MET A 327 31.08 -19.32 17.38
N ASP A 328 32.13 -18.81 16.73
CA ASP A 328 32.56 -17.41 16.69
C ASP A 328 32.82 -17.01 15.23
N GLY A 329 32.67 -15.73 14.94
CA GLY A 329 32.78 -15.20 13.59
C GLY A 329 32.53 -13.71 13.55
N LEU A 330 32.66 -13.11 12.36
CA LEU A 330 32.30 -11.70 12.18
C LEU A 330 30.77 -11.54 12.22
N GLU A 331 30.34 -10.46 12.85
CA GLU A 331 28.92 -10.16 13.04
C GLU A 331 28.45 -9.19 11.94
N ILE A 332 27.41 -9.59 11.19
CA ILE A 332 26.69 -8.70 10.28
C ILE A 332 25.55 -8.06 11.06
N LYS A 333 25.67 -6.77 11.36
CA LYS A 333 24.63 -5.97 12.04
C LYS A 333 23.89 -5.14 11.03
N ASP A 334 22.56 -5.27 11.03
CA ASP A 334 21.67 -4.45 10.20
C ASP A 334 22.02 -4.50 8.68
N GLY A 335 22.62 -5.61 8.24
CA GLY A 335 23.04 -5.84 6.87
C GLY A 335 24.51 -5.54 6.58
N CYS A 336 25.27 -4.92 7.49
CA CYS A 336 26.68 -4.55 7.28
C CYS A 336 27.66 -5.23 8.26
N LEU A 337 28.88 -5.48 7.81
CA LEU A 337 30.01 -5.79 8.69
C LEU A 337 30.53 -4.52 9.35
N SER A 338 31.02 -4.59 10.58
CA SER A 338 31.54 -3.43 11.30
C SER A 338 33.04 -3.56 11.57
N PHE A 339 33.81 -2.53 11.21
CA PHE A 339 35.23 -2.40 11.52
C PHE A 339 35.50 -1.07 12.21
N VAL A 340 36.58 -1.02 12.99
CA VAL A 340 37.01 0.18 13.68
C VAL A 340 38.37 0.60 13.16
N VAL A 341 38.52 1.88 12.80
CA VAL A 341 39.75 2.44 12.24
C VAL A 341 40.27 3.56 13.14
N MET A 342 41.56 3.50 13.46
CA MET A 342 42.21 4.49 14.32
C MET A 342 43.66 4.75 13.89
N PRO A 343 44.20 5.94 14.14
CA PRO A 343 45.63 6.20 13.98
C PRO A 343 46.45 5.42 15.02
N LYS A 344 47.61 4.91 14.59
CA LYS A 344 48.55 4.21 15.46
C LYS A 344 49.12 5.19 16.49
N GLY A 345 49.09 4.79 17.76
CA GLY A 345 49.66 5.60 18.85
C GLY A 345 48.87 5.53 20.15
N GLU A 346 48.94 6.60 20.95
CA GLU A 346 48.34 6.65 22.29
C GLU A 346 46.80 6.50 22.26
N ALA A 347 46.16 7.03 21.22
CA ALA A 347 44.71 6.90 21.02
C ALA A 347 44.28 5.44 20.79
N GLU A 348 45.05 4.67 20.01
CA GLU A 348 44.84 3.24 19.79
C GLU A 348 44.92 2.47 21.11
N THR A 349 45.99 2.68 21.88
CA THR A 349 46.22 1.96 23.15
C THR A 349 45.10 2.23 24.16
N LYS A 350 44.74 3.50 24.37
CA LYS A 350 43.65 3.90 25.28
C LYS A 350 42.30 3.30 24.88
N TRP A 351 42.00 3.27 23.58
CA TRP A 351 40.76 2.70 23.11
C TRP A 351 40.71 1.18 23.28
N VAL A 352 41.78 0.46 22.91
CA VAL A 352 41.87 -1.00 23.06
C VAL A 352 41.72 -1.41 24.53
N GLU A 353 42.43 -0.73 25.44
CA GLU A 353 42.32 -0.96 26.89
C GLU A 353 40.88 -0.69 27.38
N GLY A 354 40.27 0.40 26.94
CA GLY A 354 38.88 0.74 27.29
C GLY A 354 37.84 -0.25 26.74
N VAL A 355 38.09 -0.88 25.59
CA VAL A 355 37.25 -1.96 25.05
C VAL A 355 37.39 -3.21 25.90
N TYR A 356 38.63 -3.60 26.22
CA TYR A 356 38.92 -4.78 27.04
C TYR A 356 38.31 -4.70 28.43
N LEU A 357 38.49 -3.57 29.12
CA LEU A 357 37.93 -3.34 30.46
C LEU A 357 36.40 -3.39 30.44
N ARG A 358 35.76 -2.83 29.40
CA ARG A 358 34.30 -2.86 29.28
C ARG A 358 33.76 -4.26 28.92
N TRP A 359 34.52 -5.08 28.21
CA TRP A 359 34.15 -6.47 27.93
C TRP A 359 34.33 -7.38 29.15
N LYS A 360 35.28 -7.07 30.05
CA LYS A 360 35.42 -7.68 31.38
C LYS A 360 34.42 -7.17 32.43
N GLY A 361 33.67 -6.12 32.14
CA GLY A 361 32.70 -5.53 33.08
C GLY A 361 33.33 -4.66 34.18
N ILE A 362 34.57 -4.20 33.97
CA ILE A 362 35.29 -3.31 34.90
C ILE A 362 35.00 -1.86 34.50
N HIS A 363 34.58 -1.04 35.47
CA HIS A 363 34.09 0.32 35.21
C HIS A 363 34.74 1.37 36.10
N ARG A 364 34.91 2.59 35.57
CA ARG A 364 35.38 3.75 36.32
C ARG A 364 34.26 4.33 37.19
N LYS A 365 34.45 4.38 38.51
CA LYS A 365 33.60 5.12 39.45
C LYS A 365 34.37 6.33 39.99
N ARG A 366 33.66 7.44 40.18
CA ARG A 366 34.17 8.63 40.86
C ARG A 366 34.05 8.39 42.37
N VAL A 367 35.14 8.44 43.11
CA VAL A 367 35.15 8.20 44.57
C VAL A 367 35.78 9.40 45.25
N GLY A 368 35.05 10.02 46.17
CA GLY A 368 35.54 11.14 46.99
C GLY A 368 35.18 12.54 46.48
N ARG A 369 35.25 13.51 47.40
CA ARG A 369 34.85 14.93 47.20
C ARG A 369 35.92 15.75 46.45
N ILE A 370 37.09 15.16 46.20
CA ILE A 370 38.17 15.69 45.37
C ILE A 370 38.35 14.65 44.26
N GLY A 371 38.10 15.04 43.01
CA GLY A 371 37.77 14.14 41.90
C GLY A 371 38.85 13.18 41.39
N GLU A 372 39.31 12.22 42.21
CA GLU A 372 40.11 11.08 41.75
C GLU A 372 39.24 9.92 41.23
N TRP A 373 39.70 9.31 40.14
CA TRP A 373 39.06 8.15 39.50
C TRP A 373 39.82 6.88 39.84
N LYS A 374 39.18 5.93 40.54
CA LYS A 374 39.75 4.61 40.83
C LYS A 374 38.96 3.49 40.15
N TRP A 375 39.67 2.44 39.74
CA TRP A 375 39.09 1.21 39.20
C TRP A 375 38.56 0.34 40.35
N VAL A 376 37.34 -0.17 40.23
CA VAL A 376 36.72 -1.00 41.27
C VAL A 376 36.20 -2.27 40.64
N ASP A 377 36.55 -3.42 41.22
CA ASP A 377 36.09 -4.73 40.80
C ASP A 377 34.73 -5.03 41.46
N GLY A 378 33.77 -5.53 40.69
CA GLY A 378 32.41 -5.68 41.17
C GLY A 378 31.49 -6.39 40.19
N THR A 379 31.02 -7.56 40.61
CA THR A 379 30.02 -8.43 40.01
C THR A 379 28.66 -7.73 39.91
N ILE A 380 28.49 -6.90 38.89
CA ILE A 380 27.17 -6.49 38.40
C ILE A 380 27.24 -6.67 36.89
N GLY A 381 26.77 -7.83 36.44
CA GLY A 381 26.86 -8.28 35.06
C GLY A 381 26.37 -7.23 34.07
N ILE A 382 27.18 -6.98 33.04
CA ILE A 382 26.92 -6.69 31.60
C ILE A 382 25.76 -5.75 31.20
N TRP A 383 24.98 -5.22 32.11
CA TRP A 383 23.82 -4.36 31.87
C TRP A 383 24.11 -2.87 32.11
N MET A 384 25.13 -2.54 32.90
CA MET A 384 25.36 -1.17 33.37
C MET A 384 26.36 -0.34 32.56
N LEU A 385 27.07 -0.88 31.55
CA LEU A 385 28.00 -0.06 30.76
C LEU A 385 28.08 -0.28 29.26
N ILE A 386 27.10 -1.01 28.72
CA ILE A 386 26.39 -0.47 27.56
C ILE A 386 25.63 0.82 27.99
N ARG A 387 25.30 1.01 29.28
CA ARG A 387 24.72 2.26 29.83
C ARG A 387 25.67 3.46 29.91
N GLY A 388 26.99 3.27 30.05
CA GLY A 388 27.98 4.35 30.22
C GLY A 388 28.45 5.00 28.92
N TYR A 389 28.36 4.28 27.79
CA TYR A 389 28.45 4.89 26.45
C TYR A 389 27.08 5.03 25.75
N ARG A 390 26.00 4.44 26.30
CA ARG A 390 24.61 4.91 26.09
C ARG A 390 24.25 6.15 26.94
N ALA A 391 25.16 6.71 27.72
CA ALA A 391 24.89 7.94 28.47
C ALA A 391 25.30 9.19 27.68
N LEU A 392 26.28 9.09 26.77
CA LEU A 392 26.49 10.09 25.71
C LEU A 392 25.75 9.76 24.41
N PHE A 393 25.41 8.49 24.20
CA PHE A 393 24.30 8.10 23.34
C PHE A 393 23.10 7.75 24.20
N LEU A 394 22.71 8.68 25.08
CA LEU A 394 21.30 8.85 25.31
C LEU A 394 20.79 9.04 23.88
N LYS A 395 20.01 8.10 23.35
CA LYS A 395 19.00 8.48 22.38
C LYS A 395 18.10 9.44 23.16
N MET A 396 18.56 10.69 23.34
CA MET A 396 17.73 11.81 22.95
C MET A 396 17.26 11.38 21.57
N SER A 397 16.01 10.98 21.49
CA SER A 397 15.27 11.17 20.27
C SER A 397 15.61 12.60 19.87
N THR A 398 16.54 12.74 18.92
CA THR A 398 16.77 14.04 18.32
C THR A 398 15.44 14.39 17.68
N VAL A 399 15.04 15.65 17.72
CA VAL A 399 13.81 16.12 17.08
C VAL A 399 13.66 15.50 15.68
N ASN A 400 14.77 15.44 14.93
CA ASN A 400 14.85 14.82 13.60
C ASN A 400 14.49 13.33 13.56
N SER A 401 14.74 12.55 14.60
CA SER A 401 14.39 11.11 14.64
C SER A 401 12.88 10.84 14.70
N LYS A 402 12.09 11.81 15.16
CA LYS A 402 10.62 11.74 15.17
C LYS A 402 9.99 12.26 13.88
N ILE A 403 10.76 12.89 13.00
CA ILE A 403 10.29 13.42 11.73
C ILE A 403 10.73 12.49 10.59
N LEU A 404 9.78 11.76 10.00
CA LEU A 404 9.99 10.88 8.84
C LEU A 404 9.35 11.49 7.59
N ARG A 405 10.18 12.06 6.70
CA ARG A 405 9.72 12.60 5.42
C ARG A 405 9.21 11.46 4.51
N THR A 406 7.90 11.47 4.23
CA THR A 406 7.25 10.53 3.30
C THR A 406 6.95 11.20 1.96
N ALA A 407 6.56 10.42 0.94
CA ALA A 407 6.23 10.96 -0.38
C ALA A 407 5.07 11.98 -0.29
N ASN A 408 5.37 13.26 -0.56
CA ASN A 408 4.56 14.50 -0.42
C ASN A 408 4.81 15.34 0.85
N ALA A 409 5.68 14.92 1.79
CA ALA A 409 6.16 15.81 2.83
C ALA A 409 7.07 16.89 2.21
N PRO A 410 7.17 18.10 2.80
CA PRO A 410 8.14 19.09 2.35
C PRO A 410 9.56 18.50 2.40
N THR A 411 10.31 18.65 1.30
CA THR A 411 11.75 18.30 1.25
C THR A 411 12.63 19.35 1.93
N THR A 412 12.02 20.42 2.44
CA THR A 412 12.68 21.47 3.20
C THR A 412 13.11 20.99 4.58
N PRO A 413 14.12 21.65 5.19
CA PRO A 413 14.48 21.39 6.58
C PRO A 413 13.27 21.53 7.52
N PRO A 414 13.30 20.88 8.70
CA PRO A 414 12.19 20.93 9.66
C PRO A 414 11.79 22.36 10.00
N ASP A 415 10.48 22.63 9.92
CA ASP A 415 9.91 23.91 10.30
C ASP A 415 9.89 24.07 11.83
N GLU A 416 9.73 25.31 12.33
CA GLU A 416 9.69 25.58 13.78
C GLU A 416 8.53 24.84 14.47
N THR A 417 7.38 24.74 13.78
CA THR A 417 6.21 23.99 14.25
C THR A 417 6.49 22.50 14.29
N GLU A 418 7.21 21.96 13.31
CA GLU A 418 7.59 20.53 13.24
C GLU A 418 8.55 20.18 14.36
N THR A 419 9.52 21.06 14.62
CA THR A 419 10.49 20.93 15.69
C THR A 419 9.81 20.95 17.06
N SER A 420 8.86 21.87 17.25
CA SER A 420 8.09 22.01 18.49
C SER A 420 7.22 20.79 18.78
N VAL A 421 6.52 20.27 17.76
CA VAL A 421 5.67 19.07 17.89
C VAL A 421 6.52 17.83 18.13
N ALA A 422 7.63 17.66 17.40
CA ALA A 422 8.53 16.54 17.61
C ALA A 422 9.13 16.55 19.03
N GLN A 423 9.55 17.71 19.53
CA GLN A 423 9.99 17.85 20.92
C GLN A 423 8.86 17.53 21.91
N ALA A 424 7.63 17.94 21.65
CA ALA A 424 6.47 17.56 22.46
C ALA A 424 6.24 16.05 22.55
N LEU A 425 6.36 15.33 21.43
CA LEU A 425 6.24 13.87 21.44
C LEU A 425 7.35 13.19 22.24
N ILE A 426 8.56 13.75 22.22
CA ILE A 426 9.71 13.25 22.98
C ILE A 426 9.50 13.45 24.48
N ASP A 427 9.04 14.64 24.87
CA ASP A 427 8.76 14.94 26.27
C ASP A 427 7.64 14.05 26.81
N LEU A 428 6.60 13.79 26.01
CA LEU A 428 5.53 12.85 26.39
C LEU A 428 6.03 11.40 26.48
N GLU A 429 6.93 10.97 25.60
CA GLU A 429 7.58 9.64 25.70
C GLU A 429 8.37 9.49 27.02
N ASN A 430 8.98 10.57 27.51
CA ASN A 430 9.77 10.55 28.73
C ASN A 430 8.95 10.70 30.01
N ASN A 431 7.91 11.52 29.99
CA ASN A 431 7.14 11.92 31.17
C ASN A 431 5.92 11.03 31.43
N VAL A 432 5.34 10.40 30.39
CA VAL A 432 4.14 9.56 30.54
C VAL A 432 4.51 8.09 30.32
N PRO A 433 4.69 7.29 31.38
CA PRO A 433 5.17 5.91 31.26
C PRO A 433 4.22 5.01 30.47
N GLU A 434 2.91 5.28 30.50
CA GLU A 434 1.89 4.52 29.76
C GLU A 434 2.03 4.67 28.23
N LEU A 435 2.34 5.89 27.74
CA LEU A 435 2.46 6.18 26.31
C LEU A 435 3.87 5.88 25.76
N LYS A 436 4.84 5.64 26.64
CA LYS A 436 6.25 5.49 26.30
C LYS A 436 6.53 4.39 25.28
N ASN A 437 5.95 3.21 25.47
CA ASN A 437 6.19 2.07 24.57
C ASN A 437 5.57 2.29 23.20
N GLU A 438 4.42 2.95 23.14
CA GLU A 438 3.68 3.21 21.91
C GLU A 438 4.32 4.37 21.14
N LEU A 439 4.59 5.50 21.79
CA LEU A 439 5.20 6.69 21.17
C LEU A 439 6.62 6.45 20.67
N ARG A 440 7.39 5.53 21.28
CA ARG A 440 8.78 5.26 20.87
C ARG A 440 8.92 4.93 19.39
N ALA A 441 8.01 4.13 18.85
CA ALA A 441 8.04 3.67 17.46
C ALA A 441 7.32 4.63 16.49
N LEU A 442 6.55 5.58 17.01
CA LEU A 442 5.75 6.50 16.20
C LEU A 442 6.57 7.70 15.72
N GLN A 443 6.33 8.07 14.47
CA GLN A 443 6.96 9.20 13.78
C GLN A 443 5.90 10.03 13.07
N ILE A 444 6.19 11.30 12.85
CA ILE A 444 5.35 12.24 12.10
C ILE A 444 6.03 12.59 10.77
N SER A 445 5.26 12.87 9.73
CA SER A 445 5.80 13.28 8.43
C SER A 445 6.00 14.78 8.30
N ALA A 446 5.06 15.55 8.84
CA ALA A 446 5.09 17.00 8.86
C ALA A 446 4.13 17.51 9.93
N ALA A 447 4.23 18.78 10.29
CA ALA A 447 3.26 19.48 11.12
C ALA A 447 3.08 20.88 10.55
N ARG A 448 1.82 21.33 10.46
CA ARG A 448 1.48 22.65 9.94
C ARG A 448 0.49 23.34 10.84
N GLU A 449 0.64 24.65 10.98
CA GLU A 449 -0.34 25.48 11.65
C GLU A 449 -1.37 26.02 10.63
N VAL A 450 -2.64 26.02 11.02
CA VAL A 450 -3.77 26.49 10.22
C VAL A 450 -4.63 27.41 11.06
N ASP A 451 -4.94 28.59 10.52
CA ASP A 451 -5.83 29.54 11.18
C ASP A 451 -7.29 29.06 11.07
N VAL A 452 -8.00 29.09 12.20
CA VAL A 452 -9.40 28.66 12.31
C VAL A 452 -10.31 29.89 12.40
N ARG A 453 -11.55 29.77 11.91
CA ARG A 453 -12.57 30.80 12.14
C ARG A 453 -12.75 31.05 13.65
N GLY A 454 -12.74 32.32 14.06
CA GLY A 454 -12.80 32.70 15.47
C GLY A 454 -11.45 32.96 16.15
N GLY A 455 -10.36 33.11 15.37
CA GLY A 455 -9.07 33.59 15.87
C GLY A 455 -8.21 32.54 16.59
N LYS A 456 -8.71 31.32 16.75
CA LYS A 456 -7.94 30.17 17.23
C LYS A 456 -7.06 29.60 16.13
N LYS A 457 -6.00 28.89 16.51
CA LYS A 457 -5.13 28.16 15.57
C LYS A 457 -5.26 26.66 15.78
N ALA A 458 -5.08 25.89 14.70
CA ALA A 458 -5.05 24.44 14.75
C ALA A 458 -3.71 23.92 14.25
N ILE A 459 -3.12 22.98 14.97
CA ILE A 459 -1.92 22.25 14.56
C ILE A 459 -2.37 20.95 13.90
N VAL A 460 -2.05 20.82 12.61
CA VAL A 460 -2.29 19.64 11.80
C VAL A 460 -1.02 18.81 11.75
N ILE A 461 -1.04 17.64 12.39
CA ILE A 461 0.07 16.70 12.42
C ILE A 461 -0.15 15.64 11.34
N PHE A 462 0.75 15.62 10.36
CA PHE A 462 0.72 14.64 9.28
C PHE A 462 1.42 13.35 9.70
N VAL A 463 0.70 12.23 9.63
CA VAL A 463 1.17 10.91 10.07
C VAL A 463 1.47 10.02 8.87
N PRO A 464 2.56 9.24 8.84
CA PRO A 464 2.77 8.21 7.83
C PRO A 464 1.62 7.21 7.80
N VAL A 465 1.02 6.97 6.62
CA VAL A 465 -0.12 6.03 6.48
C VAL A 465 0.12 4.64 7.12
N PRO A 466 1.30 4.01 7.04
CA PRO A 466 1.55 2.73 7.70
C PRO A 466 1.41 2.78 9.23
N GLN A 467 1.65 3.94 9.85
CA GLN A 467 1.60 4.14 11.29
C GLN A 467 0.24 4.67 11.79
N LEU A 468 -0.68 5.04 10.89
CA LEU A 468 -1.98 5.63 11.24
C LEU A 468 -2.76 4.79 12.26
N LYS A 469 -2.84 3.47 12.05
CA LYS A 469 -3.53 2.56 12.99
C LYS A 469 -2.91 2.54 14.39
N ALA A 470 -1.59 2.72 14.47
CA ALA A 470 -0.89 2.78 15.75
C ALA A 470 -1.12 4.13 16.44
N PHE A 471 -1.22 5.23 15.68
CA PHE A 471 -1.68 6.52 16.20
C PHE A 471 -3.12 6.45 16.73
N HIS A 472 -4.06 5.86 15.98
CA HIS A 472 -5.46 5.76 16.42
C HIS A 472 -5.64 5.11 17.79
N LYS A 473 -4.80 4.12 18.15
CA LYS A 473 -4.84 3.48 19.48
C LYS A 473 -4.57 4.45 20.63
N VAL A 474 -3.70 5.44 20.40
CA VAL A 474 -3.24 6.39 21.42
C VAL A 474 -3.79 7.79 21.22
N GLN A 475 -4.47 8.04 20.10
CA GLN A 475 -4.79 9.38 19.61
C GLN A 475 -5.64 10.19 20.58
N GLN A 476 -6.66 9.59 21.23
CA GLN A 476 -7.46 10.31 22.23
C GLN A 476 -6.61 10.83 23.39
N ARG A 477 -5.74 9.97 23.96
CA ARG A 477 -4.85 10.33 25.07
C ARG A 477 -3.79 11.33 24.62
N LEU A 478 -3.19 11.08 23.46
CA LEU A 478 -2.14 11.91 22.88
C LEU A 478 -2.65 13.32 22.55
N THR A 479 -3.86 13.44 21.99
CA THR A 479 -4.49 14.73 21.69
C THR A 479 -4.67 15.54 22.96
N ARG A 480 -5.18 14.93 24.03
CA ARG A 480 -5.35 15.59 25.33
C ARG A 480 -4.04 16.11 25.91
N GLU A 481 -2.97 15.30 25.87
CA GLU A 481 -1.67 15.73 26.41
C GLU A 481 -0.97 16.78 25.53
N LEU A 482 -1.13 16.71 24.21
CA LEU A 482 -0.59 17.73 23.31
C LEU A 482 -1.36 19.05 23.42
N GLU A 483 -2.68 19.03 23.58
CA GLU A 483 -3.49 20.25 23.77
C GLU A 483 -3.21 20.94 25.12
N LYS A 484 -2.84 20.18 26.16
CA LYS A 484 -2.31 20.77 27.40
C LYS A 484 -0.99 21.53 27.17
N LYS A 485 -0.14 21.03 26.28
CA LYS A 485 1.18 21.62 26.00
C LYS A 485 1.09 22.79 25.03
N PHE A 486 0.19 22.71 24.06
CA PHE A 486 -0.13 23.77 23.10
C PHE A 486 -1.46 24.41 23.49
N SER A 487 -1.47 25.15 24.61
CA SER A 487 -2.64 25.90 25.03
C SER A 487 -3.11 26.84 23.91
N ASP A 488 -4.42 26.98 23.77
CA ASP A 488 -5.12 27.75 22.72
C ASP A 488 -4.99 27.22 21.29
N ARG A 489 -4.44 26.01 21.09
CA ARG A 489 -4.36 25.38 19.76
C ARG A 489 -5.04 24.02 19.74
N HIS A 490 -5.90 23.80 18.75
CA HIS A 490 -6.51 22.49 18.53
C HIS A 490 -5.53 21.57 17.79
N VAL A 491 -5.36 20.35 18.28
CA VAL A 491 -4.45 19.37 17.65
C VAL A 491 -5.25 18.34 16.87
N VAL A 492 -4.90 18.14 15.60
CA VAL A 492 -5.58 17.19 14.71
C VAL A 492 -4.56 16.34 13.95
N PHE A 493 -4.82 15.04 13.83
CA PHE A 493 -3.97 14.09 13.12
C PHE A 493 -4.56 13.74 11.75
N ILE A 494 -3.73 13.79 10.71
CA ILE A 494 -4.16 13.45 9.34
C ILE A 494 -3.10 12.57 8.70
N ALA A 495 -3.48 11.48 8.03
CA ALA A 495 -2.50 10.66 7.34
C ALA A 495 -1.98 11.34 6.06
N GLN A 496 -0.65 11.32 5.88
CA GLN A 496 0.02 11.84 4.69
C GLN A 496 -0.21 10.93 3.48
N ARG A 497 -1.25 11.21 2.68
CA ARG A 497 -1.64 10.39 1.52
C ARG A 497 -1.13 10.97 0.20
N ARG A 498 -0.59 10.11 -0.67
CA ARG A 498 -0.13 10.49 -2.02
C ARG A 498 -1.28 10.52 -3.01
N MET A 499 -1.58 11.70 -3.55
CA MET A 499 -2.53 11.90 -4.64
C MET A 499 -1.81 11.83 -6.00
N LEU A 500 -2.19 10.87 -6.85
CA LEU A 500 -1.71 10.82 -8.23
C LEU A 500 -2.61 11.69 -9.12
N ARG A 501 -2.14 12.14 -10.29
CA ARG A 501 -3.03 12.83 -11.25
C ARG A 501 -3.86 11.82 -12.03
N LYS A 502 -5.02 12.23 -12.55
CA LYS A 502 -5.80 11.37 -13.47
C LYS A 502 -4.98 11.23 -14.77
N PRO A 503 -4.64 10.00 -15.20
CA PRO A 503 -3.96 9.79 -16.48
C PRO A 503 -4.81 10.40 -17.60
N THR A 504 -4.21 11.26 -18.42
CA THR A 504 -4.82 11.80 -19.65
C THR A 504 -4.41 10.94 -20.84
N ARG A 505 -5.01 11.18 -22.02
CA ARG A 505 -4.67 10.45 -23.27
C ARG A 505 -3.17 10.48 -23.59
N ASN A 506 -2.47 11.53 -23.19
CA ASN A 506 -1.03 11.72 -23.44
C ASN A 506 -0.13 11.20 -22.31
N SER A 507 -0.69 10.54 -21.28
CA SER A 507 0.09 10.07 -20.14
C SER A 507 0.92 8.83 -20.51
N ARG A 508 2.21 8.84 -20.16
CA ARG A 508 3.15 7.72 -20.37
C ARG A 508 3.17 6.71 -19.21
N VAL A 509 2.16 6.75 -18.34
CA VAL A 509 2.11 5.92 -17.13
C VAL A 509 1.72 4.50 -17.49
N LYS A 510 2.66 3.55 -17.37
CA LYS A 510 2.42 2.13 -17.70
C LYS A 510 1.57 1.40 -16.65
N GLN A 511 1.69 1.79 -15.38
CA GLN A 511 0.99 1.14 -14.27
C GLN A 511 -0.37 1.80 -13.99
N LYS A 512 -1.42 0.98 -13.83
CA LYS A 512 -2.76 1.47 -13.47
C LYS A 512 -2.73 2.23 -12.14
N ARG A 513 -3.32 3.44 -12.12
CA ARG A 513 -3.46 4.25 -10.90
C ARG A 513 -4.30 3.50 -9.85
N PRO A 514 -3.79 3.30 -8.62
CA PRO A 514 -4.60 2.73 -7.53
C PRO A 514 -5.77 3.64 -7.14
N ARG A 515 -6.95 3.05 -6.87
CA ARG A 515 -8.15 3.80 -6.42
C ARG A 515 -7.90 4.57 -5.11
N SER A 516 -7.12 4.00 -4.20
CA SER A 516 -6.71 4.64 -2.93
C SER A 516 -5.87 5.91 -3.10
N ARG A 517 -5.28 6.13 -4.27
CA ARG A 517 -4.52 7.34 -4.63
C ARG A 517 -5.33 8.28 -5.54
N THR A 518 -6.66 8.14 -5.52
CA THR A 518 -7.59 9.05 -6.20
C THR A 518 -7.83 10.32 -5.40
N LEU A 519 -8.05 11.47 -6.05
CA LEU A 519 -8.35 12.73 -5.37
C LEU A 519 -9.57 12.56 -4.44
N THR A 520 -10.64 11.98 -4.98
CA THR A 520 -11.89 11.72 -4.24
C THR A 520 -11.66 10.83 -3.02
N ASN A 521 -11.02 9.68 -3.18
CA ASN A 521 -10.76 8.76 -2.07
C ASN A 521 -9.86 9.38 -1.00
N VAL A 522 -8.81 10.12 -1.40
CA VAL A 522 -7.95 10.80 -0.43
C VAL A 522 -8.73 11.88 0.34
N HIS A 523 -9.58 12.65 -0.33
CA HIS A 523 -10.42 13.67 0.34
C HIS A 523 -11.45 13.04 1.29
N GLU A 524 -11.99 11.87 0.98
CA GLU A 524 -12.87 11.12 1.87
C GLU A 524 -12.12 10.61 3.11
N LYS A 525 -10.91 10.07 2.91
CA LYS A 525 -10.09 9.59 4.03
C LYS A 525 -9.53 10.69 4.91
N ILE A 526 -9.32 11.90 4.37
CA ILE A 526 -9.00 13.07 5.20
C ILE A 526 -10.18 13.42 6.11
N LEU A 527 -11.43 13.35 5.62
CA LEU A 527 -12.61 13.60 6.48
C LEU A 527 -12.69 12.60 7.63
N GLU A 528 -12.47 11.31 7.34
CA GLU A 528 -12.48 10.26 8.36
C GLU A 528 -11.39 10.48 9.42
N ASP A 529 -10.17 10.85 9.03
CA ASP A 529 -9.08 11.11 9.97
C ASP A 529 -9.36 12.34 10.86
N LEU A 530 -9.96 13.40 10.29
CA LEU A 530 -10.26 14.64 11.01
C LEU A 530 -11.22 14.41 12.18
N VAL A 531 -12.21 13.54 11.99
CA VAL A 531 -13.30 13.34 12.96
C VAL A 531 -13.07 12.15 13.91
N PHE A 532 -11.97 11.42 13.74
CA PHE A 532 -11.59 10.34 14.66
C PHE A 532 -11.50 10.88 16.10
N PRO A 533 -12.14 10.25 17.10
CA PRO A 533 -12.61 8.86 17.15
C PRO A 533 -14.02 8.58 16.60
N THR A 534 -14.79 9.63 16.29
CA THR A 534 -16.19 9.52 15.88
C THR A 534 -16.33 9.02 14.45
N GLU A 535 -17.40 8.30 14.17
CA GLU A 535 -17.72 7.82 12.83
C GLU A 535 -18.65 8.77 12.08
N ILE A 536 -18.50 8.81 10.76
CA ILE A 536 -19.38 9.59 9.89
C ILE A 536 -20.60 8.74 9.55
N VAL A 537 -21.76 9.10 10.09
CA VAL A 537 -23.05 8.43 9.85
C VAL A 537 -23.61 8.77 8.46
N GLY A 538 -23.38 9.99 7.99
CA GLY A 538 -23.92 10.42 6.70
C GLY A 538 -23.15 11.57 6.06
N LYS A 539 -23.27 11.69 4.74
CA LYS A 539 -22.71 12.80 3.98
C LYS A 539 -23.76 13.29 2.98
N ARG A 540 -23.98 14.60 2.93
CA ARG A 540 -24.89 15.25 1.96
C ARG A 540 -24.14 16.42 1.33
N THR A 541 -24.18 16.53 0.02
CA THR A 541 -23.63 17.73 -0.65
C THR A 541 -24.77 18.61 -1.07
N ARG A 542 -24.89 19.79 -0.47
CA ARG A 542 -25.81 20.82 -0.93
C ARG A 542 -25.14 21.58 -2.07
N VAL A 543 -25.84 21.70 -3.19
CA VAL A 543 -25.42 22.56 -4.30
C VAL A 543 -26.37 23.76 -4.29
N SER A 544 -25.82 24.95 -4.14
CA SER A 544 -26.56 26.21 -4.17
C SER A 544 -26.83 26.64 -5.62
N VAL A 545 -27.77 27.57 -5.81
CA VAL A 545 -28.17 28.06 -7.15
C VAL A 545 -27.02 28.75 -7.89
N ASP A 546 -26.07 29.33 -7.15
CA ASP A 546 -24.81 29.89 -7.65
C ASP A 546 -23.78 28.84 -8.09
N GLY A 547 -24.10 27.54 -7.93
CA GLY A 547 -23.22 26.41 -8.22
C GLY A 547 -22.21 26.11 -7.11
N SER A 548 -22.19 26.88 -6.01
CA SER A 548 -21.33 26.59 -4.86
C SER A 548 -21.76 25.28 -4.20
N LYS A 549 -20.77 24.50 -3.73
CA LYS A 549 -21.00 23.18 -3.13
C LYS A 549 -20.59 23.20 -1.67
N LEU A 550 -21.53 22.88 -0.80
CA LEU A 550 -21.31 22.74 0.63
C LEU A 550 -21.48 21.27 1.02
N LEU A 551 -20.41 20.66 1.54
CA LEU A 551 -20.47 19.30 2.06
C LEU A 551 -20.95 19.32 3.51
N LYS A 552 -22.11 18.75 3.79
CA LYS A 552 -22.61 18.48 5.14
C LYS A 552 -22.22 17.07 5.56
N VAL A 553 -21.49 16.95 6.66
CA VAL A 553 -21.05 15.67 7.23
C VAL A 553 -21.75 15.46 8.55
N LEU A 554 -22.50 14.37 8.65
CA LEU A 554 -23.25 13.98 9.84
C LEU A 554 -22.40 13.03 10.68
N LEU A 555 -22.12 13.42 11.92
CA LEU A 555 -21.34 12.65 12.89
C LEU A 555 -22.25 11.88 13.85
N ASP A 556 -21.76 10.82 14.49
CA ASP A 556 -22.55 10.11 15.51
C ASP A 556 -22.83 11.02 16.72
N SER A 557 -24.10 11.13 17.09
CA SER A 557 -24.61 11.94 18.21
C SER A 557 -24.01 11.58 19.57
N LYS A 558 -23.53 10.33 19.75
CA LYS A 558 -22.98 9.86 21.03
C LYS A 558 -21.74 10.64 21.48
N ASP A 559 -20.96 11.13 20.54
CA ASP A 559 -19.70 11.82 20.82
C ASP A 559 -19.84 13.35 20.82
N ALA A 560 -21.06 13.88 20.68
CA ALA A 560 -21.32 15.32 20.54
C ALA A 560 -20.62 16.15 21.61
N THR A 561 -20.81 15.79 22.88
CA THR A 561 -20.22 16.48 24.04
C THR A 561 -18.69 16.55 23.98
N SER A 562 -18.03 15.57 23.36
CA SER A 562 -16.57 15.48 23.34
C SER A 562 -15.92 16.18 22.14
N LEU A 563 -16.65 16.39 21.04
CA LEU A 563 -16.09 16.80 19.76
C LEU A 563 -16.65 18.14 19.24
N GLU A 564 -17.77 18.62 19.80
CA GLU A 564 -18.47 19.84 19.37
C GLU A 564 -17.55 21.08 19.35
N TYR A 565 -16.68 21.23 20.34
CA TYR A 565 -15.77 22.38 20.42
C TYR A 565 -14.70 22.41 19.31
N LYS A 566 -14.54 21.34 18.52
CA LYS A 566 -13.54 21.23 17.43
C LYS A 566 -14.13 21.36 16.03
N LEU A 567 -15.46 21.41 15.86
CA LEU A 567 -16.08 21.33 14.54
C LEU A 567 -15.63 22.45 13.59
N ASP A 568 -15.53 23.69 14.09
CA ASP A 568 -15.05 24.83 13.30
C ASP A 568 -13.59 24.67 12.84
N SER A 569 -12.78 24.02 13.69
CA SER A 569 -11.39 23.69 13.37
C SER A 569 -11.32 22.64 12.26
N PHE A 570 -12.13 21.60 12.33
CA PHE A 570 -12.20 20.59 11.27
C PHE A 570 -12.64 21.19 9.94
N SER A 571 -13.64 22.07 9.95
CA SER A 571 -14.10 22.77 8.75
C SER A 571 -12.99 23.64 8.13
N SER A 572 -12.28 24.40 8.96
CA SER A 572 -11.21 25.29 8.51
C SER A 572 -10.00 24.50 7.98
N VAL A 573 -9.60 23.43 8.67
CA VAL A 573 -8.51 22.54 8.25
C VAL A 573 -8.85 21.84 6.94
N TYR A 574 -10.06 21.28 6.82
CA TYR A 574 -10.48 20.60 5.59
C TYR A 574 -10.50 21.55 4.39
N ARG A 575 -11.02 22.77 4.59
CA ARG A 575 -11.04 23.82 3.57
C ARG A 575 -9.63 24.19 3.14
N ARG A 576 -8.70 24.36 4.09
CA ARG A 576 -7.31 24.71 3.77
C ARG A 576 -6.58 23.61 3.00
N LEU A 577 -6.84 22.34 3.31
CA LEU A 577 -6.16 21.21 2.68
C LEU A 577 -6.76 20.82 1.33
N THR A 578 -8.08 20.97 1.16
CA THR A 578 -8.79 20.44 -0.02
C THR A 578 -9.40 21.50 -0.92
N GLY A 579 -9.52 22.74 -0.44
CA GLY A 579 -10.24 23.82 -1.11
C GLY A 579 -11.76 23.65 -1.11
N LYS A 580 -12.32 22.71 -0.34
CA LYS A 580 -13.76 22.44 -0.28
C LYS A 580 -14.36 22.91 1.03
N ASP A 581 -15.52 23.55 0.95
CA ASP A 581 -16.29 23.95 2.13
C ASP A 581 -17.04 22.75 2.72
N VAL A 582 -16.89 22.55 4.03
CA VAL A 582 -17.52 21.47 4.79
C VAL A 582 -18.11 22.01 6.09
N VAL A 583 -19.26 21.47 6.48
CA VAL A 583 -19.92 21.72 7.77
C VAL A 583 -20.17 20.36 8.43
N PHE A 584 -19.77 20.24 9.69
CA PHE A 584 -20.02 19.06 10.50
C PHE A 584 -21.22 19.32 11.41
N GLU A 585 -22.18 18.41 11.41
CA GLU A 585 -23.41 18.51 12.19
C GLU A 585 -23.65 17.18 12.90
N PHE A 586 -24.18 17.23 14.13
CA PHE A 586 -24.75 16.04 14.77
C PHE A 586 -26.22 15.95 14.39
N PRO A 587 -26.72 14.78 13.96
CA PRO A 587 -28.14 14.62 13.68
C PRO A 587 -28.92 14.84 14.97
N VAL A 588 -29.93 15.71 14.92
CA VAL A 588 -30.87 15.88 16.03
C VAL A 588 -31.65 14.58 16.14
N VAL A 589 -31.43 13.83 17.22
CA VAL A 589 -32.30 12.69 17.55
C VAL A 589 -33.68 13.29 17.81
N ALA A 590 -34.66 12.98 16.95
CA ALA A 590 -36.03 13.30 17.26
C ALA A 590 -36.36 12.63 18.60
N GLN A 591 -36.63 13.43 19.63
CA GLN A 591 -37.22 12.90 20.85
C GLN A 591 -38.61 12.39 20.47
N GLU A 592 -38.78 11.07 20.45
CA GLU A 592 -40.12 10.45 20.47
C GLU A 592 -40.78 10.67 21.83
#